data_AF-A0A257SSI2-F1
#
_entry.id   AF-A0A257SSI2-F1
#
_cell.length_a   1.000
_cell.length_b   1.000
_cell.length_c   1.000
_cell.angle_alpha   90.00
_cell.angle_beta   90.00
_cell.angle_gamma   90.00
#
_symmetry.space_group_name_H-M   'P 1'
#
loop_
_entity.id
_entity.type
_entity.pdbx_description
1 polymer ?
#
loop_
_entity_poly.entity_id
_entity_poly.type
_entity_poly.pdbx_seq_one_letter_code
_entity_poly.pdbx_strand_id
1 'polypeptide(L)'
;MRHWSILCATLTFLLFIGGGIAAHAAQSASPAAAPAHEDPVVRSQFTRGIKDREPVDDVVTLPNSVDQVYYFTDIKGMEGKTIIHRWMYDGRVVAEVRFKIGGPRWRVYSLKTLDPTSLGRWTVVVTDGSGWPLHAEMFDYVAAHPGKPAPPAAASAPKAAPVPAAAIPTKPTH
;
A
#
# COMPACT_ATOMS: atom_id res chain seq x y z
N MET A 1 8.76 -48.20 19.22
CA MET A 1 9.95 -48.98 19.65
C MET A 1 9.94 -50.30 18.88
N ARG A 2 10.91 -50.51 18.00
CA ARG A 2 11.45 -51.81 17.57
C ARG A 2 12.58 -51.56 16.58
N HIS A 3 13.77 -51.49 17.15
CA HIS A 3 15.03 -51.62 16.43
C HIS A 3 15.11 -53.01 15.80
N TRP A 4 15.60 -53.10 14.57
CA TRP A 4 16.27 -54.28 14.03
C TRP A 4 17.50 -53.83 13.25
N SER A 5 18.65 -53.99 13.90
CA SER A 5 19.98 -54.03 13.31
C SER A 5 20.09 -55.15 12.28
N ILE A 6 21.01 -55.08 11.30
CA ILE A 6 22.03 -56.13 11.05
C ILE A 6 22.84 -55.82 9.78
N LEU A 7 24.14 -55.60 10.04
CA LEU A 7 25.35 -55.99 9.30
C LEU A 7 25.26 -56.29 7.79
N CYS A 8 26.17 -55.67 7.04
CA CYS A 8 27.15 -56.46 6.29
C CYS A 8 28.45 -55.67 6.15
N ALA A 9 29.49 -56.16 6.83
CA ALA A 9 30.87 -55.80 6.57
C ALA A 9 31.32 -56.48 5.27
N THR A 10 32.12 -55.80 4.45
CA THR A 10 33.45 -56.31 4.06
C THR A 10 34.23 -55.30 3.22
N LEU A 11 35.50 -55.28 3.53
CA LEU A 11 36.62 -54.51 3.04
C LEU A 11 37.10 -55.04 1.68
N THR A 12 37.80 -54.20 0.87
CA THR A 12 39.13 -54.47 0.24
C THR A 12 39.26 -54.00 -1.23
N PHE A 13 40.24 -53.09 -1.45
CA PHE A 13 41.11 -52.92 -2.65
C PHE A 13 40.47 -52.49 -4.00
N LEU A 14 41.10 -51.75 -4.93
CA LEU A 14 42.39 -51.08 -5.06
C LEU A 14 42.33 -50.23 -6.37
N LEU A 15 43.20 -49.21 -6.45
CA LEU A 15 43.90 -48.68 -7.63
C LEU A 15 43.15 -47.82 -8.68
N PHE A 16 43.58 -46.55 -8.74
CA PHE A 16 43.85 -45.65 -9.87
C PHE A 16 43.09 -45.85 -11.20
N ILE A 17 42.53 -44.76 -11.72
CA ILE A 17 42.94 -44.13 -12.99
C ILE A 17 42.43 -42.68 -12.99
N GLY A 18 43.34 -41.75 -13.27
CA GLY A 18 43.02 -40.34 -13.45
C GLY A 18 42.23 -40.10 -14.74
N GLY A 19 41.41 -39.05 -14.72
CA GLY A 19 40.70 -38.56 -15.89
C GLY A 19 39.93 -37.31 -15.49
N GLY A 20 40.54 -36.14 -15.75
CA GLY A 20 39.93 -34.86 -15.45
C GLY A 20 38.57 -34.73 -16.14
N ILE A 21 37.51 -34.63 -15.34
CA ILE A 21 36.24 -34.10 -15.82
C ILE A 21 36.37 -32.59 -15.89
N ALA A 22 36.53 -32.09 -17.11
CA ALA A 22 36.42 -30.69 -17.43
C ALA A 22 35.12 -30.14 -16.82
N ALA A 23 35.23 -29.10 -16.02
CA ALA A 23 34.10 -28.37 -15.47
C ALA A 23 33.22 -27.88 -16.63
N HIS A 24 32.04 -28.49 -16.78
CA HIS A 24 30.97 -27.87 -17.54
C HIS A 24 30.48 -26.67 -16.73
N ALA A 25 31.07 -25.51 -17.01
CA ALA A 25 30.51 -24.23 -16.64
C ALA A 25 29.19 -24.06 -17.42
N ALA A 26 28.10 -24.55 -16.82
CA ALA A 26 26.76 -24.11 -17.21
C ALA A 26 26.68 -22.63 -16.86
N GLN A 27 26.89 -21.77 -17.86
CA GLN A 27 26.58 -20.36 -17.78
C GLN A 27 25.08 -20.25 -17.51
N SER A 28 24.73 -20.06 -16.23
CA SER A 28 23.47 -19.47 -15.84
C SER A 28 23.45 -18.06 -16.45
N ALA A 29 22.85 -17.94 -17.63
CA ALA A 29 22.43 -16.65 -18.14
C ALA A 29 21.45 -16.09 -17.10
N SER A 30 21.93 -15.14 -16.30
CA SER A 30 21.11 -14.39 -15.37
C SER A 30 20.01 -13.70 -16.19
N PRO A 31 18.72 -13.85 -15.86
CA PRO A 31 17.68 -13.14 -16.59
C PRO A 31 17.97 -11.65 -16.47
N ALA A 32 18.10 -10.97 -17.62
CA ALA A 32 18.28 -9.53 -17.70
C ALA A 32 17.22 -8.89 -16.80
N ALA A 33 17.67 -8.11 -15.81
CA ALA A 33 16.81 -7.42 -14.87
C ALA A 33 15.83 -6.55 -15.67
N ALA A 34 14.55 -6.92 -15.64
CA ALA A 34 13.49 -6.02 -16.07
C ALA A 34 13.63 -4.71 -15.28
N PRO A 35 13.36 -3.54 -15.89
CA PRO A 35 13.42 -2.28 -15.16
C PRO A 35 12.52 -2.36 -13.93
N ALA A 36 13.07 -2.08 -12.76
CA ALA A 36 12.29 -1.95 -11.55
C ALA A 36 11.27 -0.81 -11.76
N HIS A 37 9.99 -1.14 -11.74
CA HIS A 37 8.95 -0.12 -11.72
C HIS A 37 9.00 0.57 -10.36
N GLU A 38 9.39 1.85 -10.35
CA GLU A 38 9.32 2.69 -9.15
C GLU A 38 7.85 2.80 -8.70
N ASP A 39 7.56 2.56 -7.42
CA ASP A 39 6.22 2.76 -6.87
C ASP A 39 5.87 4.25 -6.98
N PRO A 40 4.83 4.62 -7.74
CA PRO A 40 4.45 6.02 -7.87
C PRO A 40 3.93 6.63 -6.57
N VAL A 41 3.53 5.82 -5.57
CA VAL A 41 3.10 6.30 -4.26
C VAL A 41 4.32 6.39 -3.34
N VAL A 42 4.89 7.59 -3.21
CA VAL A 42 6.10 7.79 -2.39
C VAL A 42 5.81 7.96 -0.90
N ARG A 43 4.56 8.31 -0.56
CA ARG A 43 4.08 8.32 0.82
C ARG A 43 2.57 8.10 0.82
N SER A 44 2.11 7.31 1.76
CA SER A 44 0.70 7.19 2.11
C SER A 44 0.58 7.05 3.62
N GLN A 45 -0.58 7.46 4.14
CA GLN A 45 -0.94 7.26 5.55
C GLN A 45 -2.42 7.59 5.76
N PHE A 46 -3.02 6.93 6.76
CA PHE A 46 -4.27 7.38 7.34
C PHE A 46 -4.01 8.50 8.36
N THR A 47 -4.92 9.46 8.42
CA THR A 47 -4.81 10.58 9.36
C THR A 47 -6.18 11.06 9.80
N ARG A 48 -6.26 11.65 11.00
CA ARG A 48 -7.47 12.27 11.53
C ARG A 48 -7.76 13.63 10.91
N GLY A 49 -6.80 14.22 10.20
CA GLY A 49 -6.98 15.52 9.57
C GLY A 49 -5.89 15.91 8.58
N ILE A 50 -6.20 16.88 7.75
CA ILE A 50 -5.26 17.50 6.81
C ILE A 50 -5.12 18.97 7.18
N LYS A 51 -3.88 19.42 7.40
CA LYS A 51 -3.54 20.83 7.63
C LYS A 51 -2.42 21.23 6.71
N ASP A 52 -2.54 22.37 6.03
CA ASP A 52 -1.52 22.88 5.11
C ASP A 52 -1.10 21.86 4.03
N ARG A 53 -2.06 21.04 3.58
CA ARG A 53 -1.88 19.92 2.62
C ARG A 53 -0.99 18.78 3.12
N GLU A 54 -0.81 18.66 4.43
CA GLU A 54 -0.06 17.60 5.09
C GLU A 54 -0.97 16.85 6.08
N PRO A 55 -0.75 15.55 6.28
CA PRO A 55 -1.40 14.78 7.34
C PRO A 55 -0.94 15.28 8.70
N VAL A 56 -1.87 15.39 9.65
CA VAL A 56 -1.57 15.89 11.01
C VAL A 56 -1.05 14.80 11.94
N ASP A 57 -1.31 13.53 11.61
CA ASP A 57 -0.88 12.35 12.35
C ASP A 57 -0.81 11.12 11.44
N ASP A 58 -0.49 9.97 12.04
CA ASP A 58 -0.49 8.66 11.41
C ASP A 58 -1.40 7.70 12.21
N VAL A 59 -2.30 7.01 11.52
CA VAL A 59 -3.38 6.23 12.12
C VAL A 59 -3.34 4.78 11.64
N VAL A 60 -2.83 3.90 12.49
CA VAL A 60 -2.95 2.44 12.28
C VAL A 60 -4.12 1.82 13.03
N THR A 61 -4.65 2.52 14.04
CA THR A 61 -5.84 2.12 14.81
C THR A 61 -6.70 3.32 15.12
N LEU A 62 -8.00 3.20 14.88
CA LEU A 62 -8.98 4.24 15.07
C LEU A 62 -10.15 3.72 15.94
N PRO A 63 -10.48 4.37 17.07
CA PRO A 63 -11.65 3.99 17.85
C PRO A 63 -12.93 4.46 17.18
N ASN A 64 -14.03 3.70 17.33
CA ASN A 64 -15.34 4.01 16.72
C ASN A 64 -16.09 5.20 17.31
N SER A 65 -15.44 5.90 18.25
CA SER A 65 -15.79 7.24 18.68
C SER A 65 -15.40 8.32 17.67
N VAL A 66 -14.56 7.99 16.68
CA VAL A 66 -14.15 8.87 15.59
C VAL A 66 -14.70 8.28 14.29
N ASP A 67 -15.66 8.97 13.70
CA ASP A 67 -16.42 8.49 12.53
C ASP A 67 -15.81 8.94 11.19
N GLN A 68 -14.68 9.63 11.20
CA GLN A 68 -14.04 10.17 10.00
C GLN A 68 -12.54 9.87 9.97
N VAL A 69 -12.05 9.47 8.81
CA VAL A 69 -10.63 9.25 8.56
C VAL A 69 -10.27 9.71 7.14
N TYR A 70 -9.12 10.36 7.02
CA TYR A 70 -8.53 10.74 5.75
C TYR A 70 -7.49 9.69 5.35
N TYR A 71 -7.38 9.43 4.06
CA TYR A 71 -6.26 8.69 3.48
C TYR A 71 -5.49 9.62 2.55
N PHE A 72 -4.27 9.95 2.96
CA PHE A 72 -3.35 10.86 2.27
C PHE A 72 -2.43 10.07 1.35
N THR A 73 -2.13 10.60 0.16
CA THR A 73 -1.08 10.09 -0.72
C THR A 73 -0.25 11.22 -1.34
N ASP A 74 1.06 11.00 -1.43
CA ASP A 74 2.02 11.79 -2.21
C ASP A 74 2.50 10.94 -3.38
N ILE A 75 2.25 11.43 -4.59
CA ILE A 75 2.36 10.66 -5.83
C ILE A 75 3.42 11.31 -6.72
N LYS A 76 4.26 10.50 -7.38
CA LYS A 76 5.21 10.94 -8.40
C LYS A 76 5.07 10.18 -9.71
N GLY A 77 5.51 10.78 -10.81
CA GLY A 77 5.61 10.08 -12.11
C GLY A 77 4.27 9.73 -12.76
N MET A 78 3.17 10.30 -12.27
CA MET A 78 1.81 10.01 -12.75
C MET A 78 1.13 11.21 -13.40
N GLU A 79 1.89 12.24 -13.81
CA GLU A 79 1.35 13.42 -14.48
C GLU A 79 0.48 13.06 -15.70
N GLY A 80 -0.70 13.69 -15.78
CA GLY A 80 -1.70 13.42 -16.83
C GLY A 80 -2.51 12.14 -16.61
N LYS A 81 -2.11 11.26 -15.69
CA LYS A 81 -2.82 10.02 -15.38
C LYS A 81 -3.87 10.22 -14.29
N THR A 82 -4.70 9.19 -14.10
CA THR A 82 -5.68 9.11 -13.01
C THR A 82 -5.24 8.05 -12.01
N ILE A 83 -5.41 8.35 -10.73
CA ILE A 83 -5.32 7.38 -9.65
C ILE A 83 -6.64 7.30 -8.90
N ILE A 84 -6.88 6.19 -8.22
CA ILE A 84 -8.13 5.91 -7.51
C ILE A 84 -7.79 5.44 -6.10
N HIS A 85 -8.36 6.08 -5.09
CA HIS A 85 -8.41 5.51 -3.73
C HIS A 85 -9.64 4.61 -3.64
N ARG A 86 -9.42 3.29 -3.62
CA ARG A 86 -10.46 2.28 -3.48
C ARG A 86 -10.55 1.84 -2.03
N TRP A 87 -11.61 2.30 -1.35
CA TRP A 87 -11.91 1.93 0.03
C TRP A 87 -12.57 0.57 0.08
N MET A 88 -12.02 -0.30 0.91
CA MET A 88 -12.49 -1.67 1.12
C MET A 88 -12.78 -1.94 2.59
N TYR A 89 -13.89 -2.61 2.82
CA TYR A 89 -14.30 -3.13 4.12
C TYR A 89 -14.89 -4.52 3.93
N ASP A 90 -14.52 -5.47 4.79
CA ASP A 90 -14.95 -6.87 4.73
C ASP A 90 -14.74 -7.51 3.33
N GLY A 91 -13.58 -7.22 2.72
CA GLY A 91 -13.22 -7.70 1.39
C GLY A 91 -14.02 -7.08 0.23
N ARG A 92 -14.94 -6.14 0.49
CA ARG A 92 -15.79 -5.51 -0.52
C ARG A 92 -15.38 -4.06 -0.75
N VAL A 93 -15.48 -3.61 -2.00
CA VAL A 93 -15.31 -2.19 -2.33
C VAL A 93 -16.55 -1.43 -1.87
N VAL A 94 -16.34 -0.44 -1.00
CA VAL A 94 -17.42 0.38 -0.42
C VAL A 94 -17.37 1.84 -0.85
N ALA A 95 -16.25 2.30 -1.44
CA ALA A 95 -16.16 3.59 -2.12
C ALA A 95 -14.94 3.64 -3.05
N GLU A 96 -15.01 4.47 -4.09
CA GLU A 96 -13.88 4.84 -4.94
C GLU A 96 -13.82 6.35 -5.09
N VAL A 97 -12.63 6.93 -4.95
CA VAL A 97 -12.39 8.36 -5.16
C VAL A 97 -11.29 8.55 -6.20
N ARG A 98 -11.61 9.22 -7.31
CA ARG A 98 -10.72 9.38 -8.46
C ARG A 98 -10.02 10.73 -8.44
N PHE A 99 -8.73 10.77 -8.77
CA PHE A 99 -7.94 11.99 -8.88
C PHE A 99 -7.18 12.02 -10.20
N LYS A 100 -7.32 13.14 -10.94
CA LYS A 100 -6.45 13.43 -12.09
C LYS A 100 -5.19 14.14 -11.60
N ILE A 101 -4.02 13.60 -11.94
CA ILE A 101 -2.73 14.12 -11.49
C ILE A 101 -2.25 15.19 -12.46
N GLY A 102 -2.05 16.41 -11.94
CA GLY A 102 -1.76 17.59 -12.74
C GLY A 102 -0.29 17.99 -12.82
N GLY A 103 0.63 17.24 -12.21
CA GLY A 103 2.04 17.59 -12.18
C GLY A 103 2.94 16.40 -11.81
N PRO A 104 4.27 16.59 -11.86
CA PRO A 104 5.24 15.52 -11.71
C PRO A 104 5.29 14.93 -10.29
N ARG A 105 4.86 15.73 -9.31
CA ARG A 105 4.57 15.32 -7.93
C ARG A 105 3.25 15.93 -7.49
N TRP A 106 2.38 15.15 -6.86
CA TRP A 106 1.05 15.60 -6.51
C TRP A 106 0.56 14.95 -5.22
N ARG A 107 0.02 15.78 -4.32
CA ARG A 107 -0.57 15.32 -3.06
C ARG A 107 -2.07 15.38 -3.14
N VAL A 108 -2.72 14.28 -2.80
CA VAL A 108 -4.17 14.17 -2.70
C VAL A 108 -4.56 13.49 -1.39
N TYR A 109 -5.84 13.59 -1.05
CA TYR A 109 -6.43 12.81 0.03
C TYR A 109 -7.87 12.47 -0.32
N SER A 110 -8.36 11.35 0.20
CA SER A 110 -9.79 11.02 0.27
C SER A 110 -10.24 11.00 1.72
N LEU A 111 -11.51 11.33 1.97
CA LEU A 111 -12.15 11.23 3.28
C LEU A 111 -13.16 10.09 3.25
N LYS A 112 -13.20 9.29 4.32
CA LYS A 112 -14.24 8.29 4.54
C LYS A 112 -14.91 8.54 5.88
N THR A 113 -16.24 8.64 5.84
CA THR A 113 -17.08 8.50 7.02
C THR A 113 -17.32 7.01 7.28
N LEU A 114 -17.05 6.57 8.50
CA LEU A 114 -17.12 5.20 8.98
C LEU A 114 -18.37 5.03 9.82
N ASP A 115 -19.15 4.00 9.53
CA ASP A 115 -20.25 3.60 10.41
C ASP A 115 -19.66 3.03 11.72
N PRO A 116 -20.07 3.48 12.92
CA PRO A 116 -19.54 3.00 14.20
C PRO A 116 -19.62 1.49 14.44
N THR A 117 -20.49 0.77 13.71
CA THR A 117 -20.61 -0.70 13.81
C THR A 117 -19.73 -1.44 12.81
N SER A 118 -19.14 -0.75 11.83
CA SER A 118 -18.26 -1.34 10.81
C SER A 118 -16.84 -1.59 11.34
N LEU A 119 -16.77 -2.26 12.49
CA LEU A 119 -15.53 -2.59 13.18
C LEU A 119 -14.70 -3.61 12.38
N GLY A 120 -13.40 -3.60 12.64
CA GLY A 120 -12.43 -4.50 12.02
C GLY A 120 -11.50 -3.78 11.05
N ARG A 121 -10.89 -4.55 10.17
CA ARG A 121 -9.86 -4.05 9.28
C ARG A 121 -10.46 -3.35 8.07
N TRP A 122 -9.96 -2.15 7.82
CA TRP A 122 -10.22 -1.39 6.61
C TRP A 122 -8.98 -1.38 5.74
N THR A 123 -9.17 -1.25 4.43
CA THR A 123 -8.07 -1.18 3.46
C THR A 123 -8.36 -0.10 2.45
N VAL A 124 -7.34 0.67 2.09
CA VAL A 124 -7.37 1.48 0.87
C VAL A 124 -6.36 0.91 -0.10
N VAL A 125 -6.83 0.58 -1.29
CA VAL A 125 -5.97 0.24 -2.43
C VAL A 125 -5.89 1.46 -3.33
N VAL A 126 -4.68 1.96 -3.57
CA VAL A 126 -4.43 2.95 -4.62
C VAL A 126 -4.31 2.19 -5.92
N THR A 127 -5.15 2.50 -6.90
CA THR A 127 -5.04 1.93 -8.25
C THR A 127 -4.78 3.02 -9.28
N ASP A 128 -4.26 2.64 -10.44
CA ASP A 128 -4.31 3.52 -11.60
C ASP A 128 -5.73 3.55 -12.22
N GLY A 129 -5.87 4.29 -13.33
CA GLY A 129 -7.13 4.39 -14.07
C GLY A 129 -7.60 3.09 -14.75
N SER A 130 -6.71 2.11 -14.95
CA SER A 130 -7.07 0.78 -15.46
C SER A 130 -7.55 -0.17 -14.35
N GLY A 131 -7.32 0.21 -13.09
CA GLY A 131 -7.60 -0.63 -11.93
C GLY A 131 -6.40 -1.45 -11.47
N TRP A 132 -5.21 -1.25 -12.06
CA TRP A 132 -3.98 -1.90 -11.61
C TRP A 132 -3.59 -1.39 -10.21
N PRO A 133 -3.36 -2.28 -9.22
CA PRO A 133 -2.99 -1.87 -7.88
C PRO A 133 -1.56 -1.31 -7.86
N LEU A 134 -1.42 -0.11 -7.32
CA LEU A 134 -0.15 0.60 -7.13
C LEU A 134 0.33 0.45 -5.69
N HIS A 135 -0.58 0.62 -4.72
CA HIS A 135 -0.27 0.60 -3.30
C HIS A 135 -1.47 0.11 -2.48
N ALA A 136 -1.24 -0.45 -1.29
CA ALA A 136 -2.31 -0.82 -0.37
C ALA A 136 -1.91 -0.55 1.08
N GLU A 137 -2.81 0.07 1.84
CA GLU A 137 -2.60 0.38 3.25
C GLU A 137 -3.83 0.04 4.09
N MET A 138 -3.63 -0.30 5.36
CA MET A 138 -4.67 -0.81 6.25
C MET A 138 -4.69 -0.04 7.58
N PHE A 139 -5.88 0.07 8.18
CA PHE A 139 -6.04 0.47 9.57
C PHE A 139 -7.11 -0.39 10.25
N ASP A 140 -7.03 -0.52 11.56
CA ASP A 140 -8.02 -1.23 12.36
C ASP A 140 -9.01 -0.25 13.00
N TYR A 141 -10.31 -0.47 12.78
CA TYR A 141 -11.38 0.30 13.39
C TYR A 141 -11.99 -0.48 14.56
N VAL A 142 -11.79 0.01 15.78
CA VAL A 142 -12.04 -0.77 17.01
C VAL A 142 -13.12 -0.13 17.87
N ALA A 143 -13.82 -0.94 18.65
CA ALA A 143 -14.76 -0.42 19.64
C ALA A 143 -14.01 0.51 20.62
N ALA A 144 -14.54 1.70 20.84
CA ALA A 144 -14.06 2.58 21.90
C ALA A 144 -14.26 1.88 23.25
N HIS A 145 -13.28 1.99 24.13
CA HIS A 145 -13.43 1.45 25.48
C HIS A 145 -14.50 2.25 26.23
N PRO A 146 -15.45 1.58 26.92
CA PRO A 146 -16.39 2.28 27.78
C PRO A 146 -15.60 2.96 28.91
N GLY A 147 -15.58 4.29 28.93
CA GLY A 147 -14.96 5.07 30.03
C GLY A 147 -14.11 6.28 29.61
N LYS A 148 -13.78 6.44 28.32
CA LYS A 148 -13.17 7.69 27.82
C LYS A 148 -14.10 8.31 26.79
N PRO A 149 -14.74 9.46 27.07
CA PRO A 149 -15.52 10.17 26.07
C PRO A 149 -14.64 10.37 24.83
N ALA A 150 -15.21 10.15 23.65
CA ALA A 150 -14.66 10.67 22.42
C ALA A 150 -14.19 12.10 22.68
N PRO A 151 -12.96 12.52 22.28
CA PRO A 151 -12.66 13.94 22.19
C PRO A 151 -13.86 14.57 21.46
N PRO A 152 -14.51 15.60 22.04
CA PRO A 152 -15.73 16.14 21.46
C PRO A 152 -15.44 16.37 19.99
N ALA A 153 -16.31 15.84 19.12
CA ALA A 153 -16.27 16.06 17.68
C ALA A 153 -16.00 17.55 17.49
N ALA A 154 -14.73 17.87 17.22
CA ALA A 154 -14.28 19.24 17.24
C ALA A 154 -14.83 19.80 15.96
N ALA A 155 -15.99 20.45 16.11
CA ALA A 155 -16.71 21.24 15.14
C ALA A 155 -16.52 20.76 13.70
N SER A 156 -17.48 19.97 13.22
CA SER A 156 -17.84 19.97 11.80
C SER A 156 -17.89 21.44 11.33
N ALA A 157 -16.83 21.89 10.67
CA ALA A 157 -16.70 23.21 10.10
C ALA A 157 -16.34 23.03 8.62
N PRO A 158 -16.89 23.91 7.78
CA PRO A 158 -17.95 23.60 6.84
C PRO A 158 -17.46 22.71 5.69
N LYS A 159 -18.41 22.22 4.89
CA LYS A 159 -18.20 21.70 3.52
C LYS A 159 -17.15 22.56 2.79
N ALA A 160 -15.89 22.16 2.86
CA ALA A 160 -14.86 22.69 2.01
C ALA A 160 -15.17 22.15 0.62
N ALA A 161 -15.27 23.10 -0.30
CA ALA A 161 -15.60 22.94 -1.70
C ALA A 161 -14.92 21.72 -2.35
N PRO A 162 -15.45 21.21 -3.48
CA PRO A 162 -14.62 20.37 -4.35
C PRO A 162 -13.26 21.06 -4.48
N VAL A 163 -12.16 20.30 -4.31
CA VAL A 163 -10.83 20.78 -4.67
C VAL A 163 -11.03 21.51 -6.00
N PRO A 164 -10.85 22.84 -6.08
CA PRO A 164 -10.96 23.50 -7.37
C PRO A 164 -9.96 22.77 -8.23
N ALA A 165 -10.39 22.32 -9.42
CA ALA A 165 -9.46 21.99 -10.47
C ALA A 165 -8.49 23.16 -10.53
N ALA A 166 -7.30 23.00 -9.95
CA ALA A 166 -6.34 24.07 -9.84
C ALA A 166 -6.08 24.50 -11.28
N ALA A 167 -6.28 25.80 -11.52
CA ALA A 167 -6.19 26.42 -12.83
C ALA A 167 -4.99 25.86 -13.60
N ILE A 168 -5.29 25.37 -14.80
CA ILE A 168 -4.30 25.08 -15.82
C ILE A 168 -3.42 26.34 -15.92
N PRO A 169 -2.09 26.30 -15.70
CA PRO A 169 -1.26 27.39 -16.15
C PRO A 169 -1.37 27.41 -17.67
N THR A 170 -2.17 28.34 -18.20
CA THR A 170 -2.18 28.66 -19.61
C THR A 170 -0.77 29.12 -19.95
N LYS A 171 -0.06 28.29 -20.71
CA LYS A 171 1.17 28.65 -21.41
C LYS A 171 0.95 30.01 -22.10
N PRO A 172 1.77 31.05 -21.86
CA PRO A 172 1.75 32.21 -22.73
C PRO A 172 2.30 31.77 -24.09
N THR A 173 1.45 31.84 -25.10
CA THR A 173 1.84 31.85 -26.51
C THR A 173 2.38 33.24 -26.81
N HIS A 174 3.68 33.37 -27.00
CA HIS A 174 4.36 34.11 -28.08
C HIS A 174 5.87 34.03 -27.88
#